data_AF-A0A520HPG1-F1
#
_entry.id   AF-A0A520HPG1-F1
#
_cell.length_a   1.000
_cell.length_b   1.000
_cell.length_c   1.000
_cell.angle_alpha   90.00
_cell.angle_beta   90.00
_cell.angle_gamma   90.00
#
_symmetry.space_group_name_H-M   'P 1'
#
loop_
_entity.id
_entity.type
_entity.pdbx_description
1 polymer ?
#
loop_
_entity_poly.entity_id
_entity_poly.type
_entity_poly.pdbx_seq_one_letter_code
_entity_poly.pdbx_strand_id
1 'polypeptide(L)'
;AGIDPFDFRMMHLEDKRAIEVLNRLNLKLKMSDKEENAYIGIGFSRYKNSAGYIAVAASVKVHPSTSKITVAKLWAVVDIGEVISLDSVINQVEGGMIQATSWTLFEEVGFEDQNVTSRNWASYPIIRFSDVPEVEVEVISRPNEKLQGVGEIAMCATPAAIVNAISLACGKRIRNLPIGDQLQQKG
;
A
#
# COMPACT_ATOMS: atom_id res chain seq x y z
N ALA A 1 5.13 -4.92 21.35
CA ALA A 1 5.92 -3.75 21.75
C ALA A 1 5.14 -2.51 21.31
N GLY A 2 4.62 -1.70 22.23
CA GLY A 2 3.82 -0.50 21.91
C GLY A 2 4.67 0.66 21.37
N ILE A 3 5.55 0.37 20.42
CA ILE A 3 6.49 1.32 19.80
C ILE A 3 5.91 1.74 18.46
N ASP A 4 6.06 3.00 18.10
CA ASP A 4 5.64 3.53 16.80
C ASP A 4 6.29 2.73 15.64
N PRO A 5 5.55 2.39 14.57
CA PRO A 5 6.09 1.63 13.45
C PRO A 5 7.26 2.29 12.69
N PHE A 6 7.38 3.62 12.67
CA PHE A 6 8.55 4.31 12.10
C PHE A 6 9.73 4.17 13.05
N ASP A 7 9.54 4.47 14.33
CA ASP A 7 10.60 4.38 15.33
C ASP A 7 11.19 2.97 15.40
N PHE A 8 10.32 1.96 15.38
CA PHE A 8 10.75 0.56 15.31
C PHE A 8 11.67 0.30 14.12
N ARG A 9 11.36 0.82 12.93
CA ARG A 9 12.21 0.62 11.75
C ARG A 9 13.52 1.40 11.87
N MET A 10 13.47 2.65 12.33
CA MET A 10 14.65 3.50 12.45
C MET A 10 15.67 2.94 13.45
N MET A 11 15.22 2.24 14.49
CA MET A 11 16.13 1.57 15.43
C MET A 11 16.91 0.38 14.84
N HIS A 12 16.47 -0.18 13.72
CA HIS A 12 17.03 -1.43 13.18
C HIS A 12 17.56 -1.32 11.75
N LEU A 13 17.43 -0.15 11.10
CA LEU A 13 17.92 0.07 9.74
C LEU A 13 19.27 0.78 9.76
N GLU A 14 20.22 0.26 8.99
CA GLU A 14 21.52 0.90 8.73
C GLU A 14 21.62 1.45 7.29
N ASP A 15 20.77 0.95 6.38
CA ASP A 15 20.74 1.36 4.97
C ASP A 15 20.23 2.80 4.83
N LYS A 16 21.13 3.69 4.41
CA LYS A 16 20.85 5.13 4.26
C LYS A 16 19.70 5.41 3.28
N ARG A 17 19.54 4.63 2.21
CA ARG A 17 18.45 4.83 1.23
C ARG A 17 17.11 4.41 1.83
N ALA A 18 17.10 3.28 2.55
CA ALA A 18 15.92 2.84 3.28
C ALA A 18 15.48 3.87 4.34
N ILE A 19 16.43 4.39 5.11
CA ILE A 19 16.20 5.43 6.12
C ILE A 19 15.64 6.70 5.48
N GLU A 20 16.23 7.16 4.37
CA GLU A 20 15.77 8.37 3.68
C GLU A 20 14.33 8.24 3.20
N VAL A 21 13.99 7.13 2.54
CA VAL A 21 12.63 6.86 2.03
C VAL A 21 11.60 6.89 3.17
N LEU A 22 11.90 6.26 4.31
CA LEU A 22 11.02 6.26 5.48
C LEU A 22 10.89 7.64 6.13
N ASN A 23 11.98 8.39 6.24
CA ASN A 23 11.97 9.74 6.83
C ASN A 23 11.13 10.70 5.98
N ARG A 24 11.28 10.66 4.66
CA ARG A 24 10.47 11.50 3.76
C ARG A 24 8.98 11.13 3.84
N LEU A 25 8.65 9.85 3.92
CA LEU A 25 7.25 9.43 4.13
C LEU A 25 6.71 9.96 5.45
N ASN A 26 7.49 9.89 6.53
CA ASN A 26 7.08 10.42 7.84
C ASN A 26 6.86 11.93 7.81
N LEU A 27 7.72 12.69 7.12
CA LEU A 27 7.55 14.13 6.92
C LEU A 27 6.27 14.43 6.12
N LYS A 28 6.03 13.70 5.02
CA LYS A 28 4.82 13.84 4.20
C LYS A 28 3.55 13.60 5.03
N LEU A 29 3.55 12.59 5.90
CA LEU A 29 2.44 12.31 6.82
C LEU A 29 2.24 13.38 7.90
N LYS A 30 3.32 14.03 8.37
CA LYS A 30 3.23 15.13 9.35
C LYS A 30 2.67 16.41 8.74
N MET A 31 2.86 16.61 7.44
CA MET A 31 2.37 17.77 6.69
C MET A 31 0.98 17.56 6.09
N SER A 32 0.48 16.33 6.08
CA SER A 32 -0.82 15.99 5.49
C SER A 32 -1.94 16.18 6.50
N ASP A 33 -3.07 16.69 6.04
CA ASP A 33 -4.32 16.63 6.80
C ASP A 33 -4.74 15.16 6.93
N LYS A 34 -5.03 14.75 8.17
CA LYS A 34 -5.48 13.39 8.47
C LYS A 34 -7.00 13.39 8.53
N GLU A 35 -7.61 12.50 7.77
CA GLU A 35 -9.05 12.33 7.81
C GLU A 35 -9.53 11.86 9.18
N GLU A 36 -10.66 12.41 9.62
CA GLU A 36 -11.30 11.99 10.86
C GLU A 36 -11.69 10.51 10.79
N ASN A 37 -11.50 9.79 11.90
CA ASN A 37 -11.79 8.37 12.04
C ASN A 37 -11.02 7.44 11.06
N ALA A 38 -9.93 7.91 10.47
CA ALA A 38 -9.03 7.10 9.67
C ALA A 38 -7.85 6.58 10.50
N TYR A 39 -7.40 5.37 10.16
CA TYR A 39 -6.20 4.74 10.71
C TYR A 39 -5.11 4.77 9.66
N ILE A 40 -3.88 5.08 10.09
CA ILE A 40 -2.72 5.16 9.20
C ILE A 40 -1.84 3.94 9.43
N GLY A 41 -1.73 3.11 8.39
CA GLY A 41 -0.79 2.00 8.35
C GLY A 41 0.37 2.30 7.41
N ILE A 42 1.54 1.72 7.70
CA ILE A 42 2.74 1.91 6.88
C ILE A 42 3.30 0.58 6.39
N GLY A 43 3.83 0.59 5.17
CA GLY A 43 4.54 -0.50 4.52
C GLY A 43 5.88 0.00 3.99
N PHE A 44 6.86 -0.89 3.92
CA PHE A 44 8.18 -0.60 3.36
C PHE A 44 8.71 -1.84 2.66
N SER A 45 9.37 -1.65 1.53
CA SER A 45 10.02 -2.73 0.78
C SER A 45 11.29 -2.23 0.10
N ARG A 46 12.29 -3.11 0.04
CA ARG A 46 13.36 -3.07 -0.97
C ARG A 46 13.04 -4.16 -1.99
N TYR A 47 12.67 -3.76 -3.20
CA TYR A 47 12.21 -4.70 -4.23
C TYR A 47 13.30 -5.74 -4.55
N LYS A 48 12.93 -7.03 -4.54
CA LYS A 48 13.84 -8.18 -4.68
C LYS A 48 15.07 -8.13 -3.75
N ASN A 49 14.99 -7.41 -2.63
CA ASN A 49 16.10 -7.12 -1.70
C ASN A 49 17.38 -6.56 -2.35
N SER A 50 17.30 -6.07 -3.58
CA SER A 50 18.46 -5.70 -4.38
C SER A 50 18.21 -4.52 -5.34
N ALA A 51 16.94 -4.20 -5.62
CA ALA A 51 16.54 -3.12 -6.51
C ALA A 51 16.10 -1.88 -5.71
N GLY A 52 15.11 -1.15 -6.23
CA GLY A 52 14.60 0.10 -5.64
C GLY A 52 13.92 -0.06 -4.28
N TYR A 53 13.69 1.07 -3.63
CA TYR A 53 13.05 1.18 -2.32
C TYR A 53 11.72 1.90 -2.45
N ILE A 54 10.77 1.51 -1.61
CA ILE A 54 9.51 2.23 -1.47
C ILE A 54 9.01 2.15 -0.04
N ALA A 55 8.48 3.25 0.47
CA ALA A 55 7.64 3.28 1.65
C ALA A 55 6.26 3.80 1.25
N VAL A 56 5.22 3.15 1.77
CA VAL A 56 3.82 3.50 1.52
C VAL A 56 3.12 3.73 2.85
N ALA A 57 2.29 4.75 2.93
CA ALA A 57 1.31 4.92 3.98
C ALA A 57 -0.11 4.83 3.40
N ALA A 58 -1.02 4.25 4.17
CA ALA A 58 -2.42 4.11 3.79
C ALA A 58 -3.33 4.68 4.89
N SER A 59 -4.20 5.62 4.51
CA SER A 59 -5.32 6.11 5.32
C SER A 59 -6.52 5.21 5.06
N VAL A 60 -6.96 4.48 6.09
CA VAL A 60 -8.05 3.51 5.98
C VAL A 60 -9.13 3.79 7.01
N LYS A 61 -10.38 3.81 6.56
CA LYS A 61 -11.57 3.85 7.40
C LYS A 61 -12.22 2.48 7.45
N VAL A 62 -12.67 2.07 8.64
CA VAL A 62 -13.46 0.85 8.83
C VAL A 62 -14.79 1.24 9.44
N HIS A 63 -15.89 0.98 8.73
CA HIS A 63 -17.21 1.36 9.18
C HIS A 63 -17.67 0.45 10.33
N PRO A 64 -17.99 0.98 11.53
CA PRO A 64 -18.22 0.15 12.72
C PRO A 64 -19.36 -0.86 12.61
N SER A 65 -20.45 -0.52 11.91
CA SER A 65 -21.63 -1.39 11.82
C SER A 65 -21.64 -2.34 10.61
N THR A 66 -20.94 -2.00 9.53
CA THR A 66 -20.97 -2.79 8.28
C THR A 66 -19.65 -3.48 8.00
N SER A 67 -18.60 -3.14 8.76
CA SER A 67 -17.21 -3.56 8.51
C SER A 67 -16.69 -3.20 7.12
N LYS A 68 -17.38 -2.29 6.40
CA LYS A 68 -16.92 -1.77 5.11
C LYS A 68 -15.58 -1.06 5.30
N ILE A 69 -14.61 -1.44 4.47
CA ILE A 69 -13.28 -0.83 4.43
C ILE A 69 -13.24 0.18 3.27
N THR A 70 -12.71 1.36 3.54
CA THR A 70 -12.39 2.35 2.52
C THR A 70 -10.93 2.77 2.68
N VAL A 71 -10.12 2.57 1.63
CA VAL A 71 -8.80 3.21 1.53
C VAL A 71 -9.04 4.59 0.95
N ALA A 72 -8.88 5.62 1.76
CA ALA A 72 -9.21 6.98 1.34
C ALA A 72 -8.02 7.65 0.63
N LYS A 73 -6.80 7.43 1.14
CA LYS A 73 -5.58 8.03 0.59
C LYS A 73 -4.37 7.13 0.76
N LEU A 74 -3.50 7.15 -0.24
CA LEU A 74 -2.18 6.51 -0.26
C LEU A 74 -1.08 7.55 -0.48
N TRP A 75 -0.01 7.44 0.29
CA TRP A 75 1.22 8.20 0.06
C TRP A 75 2.35 7.24 -0.21
N ALA A 76 3.19 7.54 -1.21
CA ALA A 76 4.41 6.80 -1.46
C ALA A 76 5.62 7.73 -1.51
N VAL A 77 6.74 7.21 -1.03
CA VAL A 77 8.07 7.73 -1.38
C VAL A 77 8.83 6.59 -2.05
N VAL A 78 9.33 6.83 -3.25
CA VAL A 78 10.00 5.82 -4.06
C VAL A 78 11.42 6.27 -4.43
N ASP A 79 12.35 5.33 -4.41
CA ASP A 79 13.74 5.53 -4.81
C ASP A 79 14.20 4.38 -5.72
N ILE A 80 14.30 4.67 -7.02
CA ILE A 80 14.72 3.70 -8.05
C ILE A 80 16.12 3.97 -8.62
N GLY A 81 16.93 4.79 -7.93
CA GLY A 81 18.21 5.26 -8.47
C GLY A 81 17.99 6.39 -9.48
N GLU A 82 18.62 6.29 -10.64
CA GLU A 82 18.45 7.30 -11.69
C GLU A 82 17.04 7.27 -12.29
N VAL A 83 16.48 8.46 -12.51
CA VAL A 83 15.12 8.66 -13.01
C VAL A 83 15.20 9.23 -14.43
N ILE A 84 14.80 8.42 -15.42
CA ILE A 84 14.77 8.83 -16.82
C ILE A 84 13.54 9.70 -17.14
N SER A 85 12.39 9.31 -16.63
CA SER A 85 11.12 10.01 -16.81
C SER A 85 10.38 10.05 -15.48
N LEU A 86 10.31 11.24 -14.88
CA LEU A 86 9.64 11.45 -13.60
C LEU A 86 8.16 11.09 -13.68
N ASP A 87 7.49 11.55 -14.74
CA ASP A 87 6.06 11.31 -14.98
C ASP A 87 5.77 9.80 -15.14
N SER A 88 6.61 9.07 -15.88
CA SER A 88 6.42 7.62 -16.04
C SER A 88 6.60 6.86 -14.73
N VAL A 89 7.51 7.31 -13.85
CA VAL A 89 7.70 6.71 -12.52
C VAL A 89 6.48 6.97 -11.65
N ILE A 90 5.98 8.20 -11.62
CA ILE A 90 4.77 8.57 -10.87
C ILE A 90 3.59 7.71 -11.33
N ASN A 91 3.30 7.69 -12.64
CA ASN A 91 2.19 6.92 -13.21
C ASN A 91 2.28 5.41 -12.90
N GLN A 92 3.48 4.82 -12.91
CA GLN A 92 3.67 3.41 -12.56
C GLN A 92 3.44 3.14 -11.08
N VAL A 93 3.91 4.02 -10.20
CA VAL A 93 3.69 3.85 -8.76
C VAL A 93 2.22 4.07 -8.42
N GLU A 94 1.57 5.08 -9.00
CA GLU A 94 0.14 5.34 -8.81
C GLU A 94 -0.71 4.15 -9.26
N GLY A 95 -0.55 3.70 -10.51
CA GLY A 95 -1.27 2.56 -11.04
C GLY A 95 -1.01 1.28 -10.23
N GLY A 96 0.24 1.03 -9.85
CA GLY A 96 0.61 -0.11 -9.02
C GLY A 96 -0.01 -0.08 -7.62
N MET A 97 -0.13 1.10 -7.01
CA MET A 97 -0.80 1.24 -5.71
C MET A 97 -2.32 1.05 -5.79
N ILE A 98 -2.96 1.52 -6.86
CA ILE A 98 -4.39 1.28 -7.12
C ILE A 98 -4.64 -0.21 -7.36
N GLN A 99 -3.83 -0.85 -8.19
CA GLN A 99 -3.91 -2.29 -8.43
C GLN A 99 -3.68 -3.10 -7.14
N ALA A 100 -2.66 -2.75 -6.35
CA ALA A 100 -2.41 -3.41 -5.07
C ALA A 100 -3.56 -3.20 -4.07
N THR A 101 -4.24 -2.06 -4.10
CA THR A 101 -5.45 -1.82 -3.30
C THR A 101 -6.56 -2.79 -3.72
N SER A 102 -6.74 -2.97 -5.02
CA SER A 102 -7.72 -3.90 -5.59
C SER A 102 -7.44 -5.35 -5.17
N TRP A 103 -6.19 -5.81 -5.29
CA TRP A 103 -5.74 -7.12 -4.78
C TRP A 103 -5.93 -7.29 -3.28
N THR A 104 -5.70 -6.23 -2.53
CA THR A 104 -5.80 -6.30 -1.07
C THR A 104 -7.25 -6.42 -0.65
N LEU A 105 -8.19 -5.72 -1.29
CA LEU A 105 -9.57 -5.63 -0.80
C LEU A 105 -10.57 -6.51 -1.52
N PHE A 106 -10.42 -6.74 -2.83
CA PHE A 106 -11.49 -7.26 -3.67
C PHE A 106 -11.10 -8.49 -4.47
N GLU A 107 -9.93 -8.49 -5.11
CA GLU A 107 -9.63 -9.44 -6.17
C GLU A 107 -9.35 -10.86 -5.66
N GLU A 108 -10.24 -11.78 -6.06
CA GLU A 108 -10.13 -13.21 -5.86
C GLU A 108 -10.70 -13.93 -7.09
N VAL A 109 -9.99 -14.96 -7.55
CA VAL A 109 -10.52 -15.86 -8.56
C VAL A 109 -11.42 -16.88 -7.87
N GLY A 110 -12.70 -16.91 -8.23
CA GLY A 110 -13.65 -17.89 -7.72
C GLY A 110 -13.44 -19.26 -8.35
N PHE A 111 -13.61 -20.31 -7.54
CA PHE A 111 -13.56 -21.70 -7.95
C PHE A 111 -14.80 -22.46 -7.46
N GLU A 112 -15.36 -23.31 -8.31
CA GLU A 112 -16.39 -24.29 -7.97
C GLU A 112 -15.94 -25.65 -8.53
N ASP A 113 -15.82 -26.65 -7.67
CA ASP A 113 -15.11 -27.91 -7.91
C ASP A 113 -13.68 -27.68 -8.45
N GLN A 114 -13.47 -27.92 -9.75
CA GLN A 114 -12.20 -27.73 -10.47
C GLN A 114 -12.30 -26.63 -11.54
N ASN A 115 -13.39 -25.86 -11.55
CA ASN A 115 -13.67 -24.87 -12.58
C ASN A 115 -13.54 -23.44 -12.03
N VAL A 116 -12.90 -22.57 -12.81
CA VAL A 116 -12.90 -21.13 -12.56
C VAL A 116 -14.29 -20.56 -12.84
N THR A 117 -14.85 -19.80 -11.89
CA THR A 117 -16.15 -19.13 -12.01
C THR A 117 -16.02 -17.66 -12.40
N SER A 118 -14.90 -17.01 -12.05
CA SER A 118 -14.58 -15.63 -12.46
C SER A 118 -14.09 -15.55 -13.92
N ARG A 119 -15.00 -15.66 -14.88
CA ARG A 119 -14.68 -15.77 -16.32
C ARG A 119 -14.75 -14.45 -17.10
N ASN A 120 -15.19 -13.38 -16.47
CA ASN A 120 -15.34 -12.05 -17.08
C ASN A 120 -15.29 -10.94 -16.02
N TRP A 121 -15.21 -9.68 -16.46
CA TRP A 121 -15.12 -8.48 -15.61
C TRP A 121 -16.34 -8.21 -14.71
N ALA A 122 -17.49 -8.83 -14.98
CA ALA A 122 -18.64 -8.76 -14.09
C ALA A 122 -18.52 -9.76 -12.94
N SER A 123 -17.97 -10.94 -13.21
CA SER A 123 -17.77 -12.04 -12.25
C SER A 123 -16.47 -11.95 -11.43
N TYR A 124 -15.49 -11.17 -11.89
CA TYR A 124 -14.23 -10.95 -11.18
C TYR A 124 -14.31 -9.67 -10.34
N PRO A 125 -14.17 -9.76 -9.00
CA PRO A 125 -14.29 -8.62 -8.12
C PRO A 125 -13.07 -7.70 -8.23
N ILE A 126 -13.15 -6.70 -9.11
CA ILE A 126 -12.12 -5.66 -9.29
C ILE A 126 -12.59 -4.32 -8.72
N ILE A 127 -11.65 -3.51 -8.24
CA ILE A 127 -11.91 -2.16 -7.71
C ILE A 127 -12.76 -1.32 -8.68
N ARG A 128 -13.67 -0.52 -8.13
CA ARG A 128 -14.51 0.43 -8.87
C ARG A 128 -14.02 1.85 -8.63
N PHE A 129 -14.39 2.78 -9.51
CA PHE A 129 -13.99 4.20 -9.40
C PHE A 129 -14.34 4.83 -8.05
N SER A 130 -15.45 4.41 -7.43
CA SER A 130 -15.88 4.87 -6.10
C SER A 130 -14.92 4.48 -4.96
N ASP A 131 -14.09 3.47 -5.19
CA ASP A 131 -13.21 2.89 -4.18
C ASP A 131 -11.73 3.12 -4.51
N VAL A 132 -11.42 3.84 -5.60
CA VAL A 132 -10.05 4.25 -5.93
C VAL A 132 -9.57 5.30 -4.91
N PRO A 133 -8.46 5.07 -4.20
CA PRO A 133 -7.93 6.03 -3.24
C PRO A 133 -7.32 7.24 -3.95
N GLU A 134 -7.29 8.38 -3.28
CA GLU A 134 -6.38 9.46 -3.66
C GLU A 134 -4.93 8.96 -3.52
N VAL A 135 -4.06 9.33 -4.45
CA VAL A 135 -2.67 8.89 -4.44
C VAL A 135 -1.73 10.09 -4.54
N GLU A 136 -0.69 10.09 -3.69
CA GLU A 136 0.44 11.00 -3.82
C GLU A 136 1.76 10.25 -3.86
N VAL A 137 2.59 10.55 -4.86
CA VAL A 137 3.92 9.94 -5.02
C VAL A 137 5.01 10.99 -4.93
N GLU A 138 5.99 10.76 -4.07
CA GLU A 138 7.27 11.47 -4.08
C GLU A 138 8.35 10.55 -4.67
N VAL A 139 9.11 11.07 -5.63
CA VAL A 139 10.23 10.35 -6.24
C VAL A 139 11.56 10.96 -5.77
N ILE A 140 12.41 10.14 -5.17
CA ILE A 140 13.79 10.52 -4.86
C ILE A 140 14.63 10.32 -6.14
N SER A 141 15.03 11.42 -6.76
CA SER A 141 15.91 11.38 -7.93
C SER A 141 17.37 11.24 -7.51
N ARG A 142 18.08 10.26 -8.08
CA ARG A 142 19.52 10.05 -7.86
C ARG A 142 20.29 10.01 -9.19
N PRO A 143 20.74 11.16 -9.71
CA PRO A 143 21.50 11.20 -10.95
C PRO A 143 22.78 10.34 -10.86
N ASN A 144 23.07 9.57 -11.92
CA ASN A 144 24.22 8.67 -12.06
C ASN A 144 24.20 7.42 -11.15
N GLU A 145 23.14 7.19 -10.37
CA GLU A 145 22.94 5.91 -9.68
C GLU A 145 22.40 4.84 -10.64
N LYS A 146 22.62 3.56 -10.32
CA LYS A 146 22.14 2.45 -11.15
C LYS A 146 20.61 2.52 -11.39
N LEU A 147 20.21 2.44 -12.66
CA LEU A 147 18.80 2.32 -13.07
C LEU A 147 18.15 1.06 -12.50
N GLN A 148 16.96 1.20 -11.93
CA GLN A 148 16.14 0.11 -11.43
C GLN A 148 14.73 0.15 -12.04
N GLY A 149 14.08 -1.01 -12.10
CA GLY A 149 12.69 -1.09 -12.55
C GLY A 149 11.71 -0.51 -11.52
N VAL A 150 10.65 0.15 -12.02
CA VAL A 150 9.57 0.74 -11.19
C VAL A 150 8.26 -0.06 -11.22
N GLY A 151 7.98 -0.83 -12.28
CA GLY A 151 6.63 -1.33 -12.56
C GLY A 151 5.99 -2.23 -11.48
N GLU A 152 6.80 -2.92 -10.68
CA GLU A 152 6.32 -3.84 -9.65
C GLU A 152 6.53 -3.31 -8.23
N ILE A 153 7.17 -2.14 -8.07
CA ILE A 153 7.71 -1.71 -6.77
C ILE A 153 6.59 -1.39 -5.75
N ALA A 154 5.52 -0.74 -6.21
CA ALA A 154 4.37 -0.36 -5.40
C ALA A 154 3.66 -1.56 -4.77
N MET A 155 3.59 -2.67 -5.51
CA MET A 155 2.83 -3.86 -5.12
C MET A 155 3.34 -4.51 -3.84
N CYS A 156 4.61 -4.32 -3.49
CA CYS A 156 5.20 -4.95 -2.30
C CYS A 156 4.80 -4.27 -0.98
N ALA A 157 4.70 -2.94 -0.97
CA ALA A 157 4.51 -2.18 0.28
C ALA A 157 3.04 -1.80 0.51
N THR A 158 2.26 -1.61 -0.56
CA THR A 158 0.87 -1.13 -0.45
C THR A 158 -0.06 -2.07 0.32
N PRO A 159 -0.08 -3.41 0.04
CA PRO A 159 -0.93 -4.32 0.81
C PRO A 159 -0.58 -4.33 2.29
N ALA A 160 0.71 -4.26 2.62
CA ALA A 160 1.18 -4.19 4.00
C ALA A 160 0.74 -2.89 4.70
N ALA A 161 0.80 -1.75 4.01
CA ALA A 161 0.32 -0.47 4.56
C ALA A 161 -1.18 -0.53 4.86
N ILE A 162 -1.99 -1.04 3.94
CA ILE A 162 -3.45 -1.19 4.09
C ILE A 162 -3.77 -2.15 5.25
N VAL A 163 -3.18 -3.35 5.27
CA VAL A 163 -3.41 -4.34 6.32
C VAL A 163 -2.97 -3.84 7.69
N ASN A 164 -1.89 -3.07 7.78
CA ASN A 164 -1.45 -2.47 9.03
C ASN A 164 -2.46 -1.44 9.54
N ALA A 165 -3.04 -0.62 8.65
CA ALA A 165 -4.08 0.35 9.00
C ALA A 165 -5.34 -0.34 9.52
N ILE A 166 -5.82 -1.37 8.81
CA ILE A 166 -6.96 -2.20 9.22
C ILE A 166 -6.68 -2.88 10.57
N SER A 167 -5.46 -3.40 10.76
CA SER A 167 -5.10 -4.06 12.02
C SER A 167 -5.10 -3.09 13.20
N LEU A 168 -4.75 -1.82 12.99
CA LEU A 168 -4.86 -0.77 14.01
C LEU A 168 -6.32 -0.47 14.32
N ALA A 169 -7.17 -0.41 13.30
CA ALA A 169 -8.61 -0.16 13.45
C ALA A 169 -9.33 -1.29 14.22
N CYS A 170 -9.00 -2.55 13.92
CA CYS A 170 -9.72 -3.72 14.43
C CYS A 170 -9.03 -4.42 15.61
N GLY A 171 -7.78 -4.04 15.94
CA GLY A 171 -6.98 -4.71 16.97
C GLY A 171 -6.56 -6.16 16.63
N LYS A 172 -6.73 -6.59 15.37
CA LYS A 172 -6.44 -7.96 14.90
C LYS A 172 -5.55 -7.92 13.68
N ARG A 173 -4.58 -8.84 13.60
CA ARG A 173 -3.69 -8.99 12.43
C ARG A 173 -4.41 -9.74 11.32
N ILE A 174 -4.49 -9.13 10.14
CA ILE A 174 -4.99 -9.79 8.94
C ILE A 174 -3.87 -10.55 8.25
N ARG A 175 -4.17 -11.77 7.78
CA ARG A 175 -3.18 -12.68 7.16
C ARG A 175 -3.63 -13.31 5.85
N ASN A 176 -4.90 -13.16 5.48
CA ASN A 176 -5.46 -13.69 4.24
C ASN A 176 -5.95 -12.53 3.39
N LEU A 177 -5.57 -12.52 2.12
CA LEU A 177 -6.04 -11.58 1.11
C LEU A 177 -6.85 -12.34 0.04
N PRO A 178 -7.81 -11.67 -0.62
CA PRO A 178 -8.27 -10.31 -0.33
C PRO A 178 -9.02 -10.23 1.00
N ILE A 179 -9.11 -9.05 1.61
CA ILE A 179 -9.84 -8.87 2.88
C ILE A 179 -11.31 -9.23 2.70
N GLY A 180 -11.93 -8.80 1.59
CA GLY A 180 -13.34 -9.07 1.30
C GLY A 180 -14.24 -8.81 2.51
N ASP A 181 -15.07 -9.80 2.83
CA ASP A 181 -16.02 -9.77 3.95
C ASP A 181 -15.46 -10.38 5.25
N GLN A 182 -14.16 -10.68 5.33
CA GLN A 182 -13.54 -11.35 6.49
C GLN A 182 -13.72 -10.59 7.82
N LEU A 183 -14.02 -9.29 7.77
CA LEU A 183 -14.28 -8.47 8.95
C LEU A 183 -15.76 -8.42 9.36
N GLN A 184 -16.68 -8.89 8.51
CA GLN A 184 -18.10 -8.94 8.85
C GLN A 184 -18.32 -9.99 9.96
N GLN A 185 -19.02 -9.61 11.04
CA GLN A 185 -19.43 -10.59 12.06
C GLN A 185 -20.42 -11.55 11.41
N LYS A 186 -20.15 -12.87 11.48
CA LYS A 186 -21.16 -13.88 11.15
C LYS A 186 -22.32 -13.71 12.15
N GLY A 187 -23.47 -13.29 11.65
CA GLY A 187 -24.73 -13.31 12.40
C GLY A 187 -25.17 -14.71 12.77
#